data_AF-A0AAW3T835-F1
#
_entry.id   AF-A0AAW3T835-F1
#
_cell.length_a   1.000
_cell.length_b   1.000
_cell.length_c   1.000
_cell.angle_alpha   90.00
_cell.angle_beta   90.00
_cell.angle_gamma   90.00
#
_symmetry.space_group_name_H-M   'P 1'
#
loop_
_entity.id
_entity.type
_entity.pdbx_description
1 polymer ?
#
loop_
_entity_poly.entity_id
_entity_poly.type
_entity_poly.pdbx_seq_one_letter_code
_entity_poly.pdbx_strand_id
1 'polypeptide(L)' 'MNRVAAWYAVTVVTIVIVLFCALYQVGSCADAVRGDGESVCTSGPAVGVPALWSIVVVGASVVAVAIWQIIRNTRRTHR' A
#
# COMPACT_ATOMS: atom_id res chain seq x y z
N MET A 1 0.42 3.13 27.09
CA MET A 1 0.08 2.21 25.97
C MET A 1 1.13 1.11 25.89
N ASN A 2 0.70 -0.14 25.72
CA ASN A 2 1.62 -1.27 25.56
C ASN A 2 2.41 -1.07 24.25
N ARG A 3 3.75 -0.92 24.32
CA ARG A 3 4.59 -0.56 23.16
C ARG A 3 4.42 -1.54 22.00
N VAL A 4 4.15 -2.80 22.32
CA VAL A 4 3.86 -3.85 21.33
C VAL A 4 2.54 -3.59 20.60
N ALA A 5 1.48 -3.18 21.31
CA ALA A 5 0.19 -2.84 20.71
C ALA A 5 0.29 -1.63 19.76
N ALA A 6 1.17 -0.67 20.05
CA ALA A 6 1.44 0.44 19.14
C ALA A 6 2.05 -0.03 17.80
N TRP A 7 3.01 -0.96 17.83
CA TRP A 7 3.59 -1.52 16.60
C TRP A 7 2.59 -2.37 15.81
N TYR A 8 1.70 -3.11 16.48
CA TYR A 8 0.59 -3.78 15.80
C TYR A 8 -0.33 -2.79 15.09
N ALA A 9 -0.71 -1.69 15.74
CA ALA A 9 -1.54 -0.67 15.11
C ALA A 9 -0.86 -0.07 13.87
N VAL A 10 0.44 0.22 13.94
CA VAL A 10 1.23 0.71 12.79
C VAL A 10 1.20 -0.30 11.64
N THR A 11 1.43 -1.58 11.90
CA THR A 11 1.39 -2.64 10.89
C THR A 11 0.02 -2.70 10.21
N VAL A 12 -1.07 -2.74 11.00
CA VAL A 12 -2.43 -2.84 10.48
C VAL A 12 -2.77 -1.62 9.63
N VAL A 13 -2.53 -0.41 10.14
CA VAL A 13 -2.81 0.83 9.40
C VAL A 13 -2.02 0.89 8.10
N THR A 14 -0.75 0.48 8.12
CA THR A 14 0.08 0.44 6.90
C THR A 14 -0.50 -0.51 5.86
N ILE A 15 -0.88 -1.72 6.27
CA ILE A 15 -1.49 -2.71 5.36
C ILE A 15 -2.79 -2.17 4.77
N VAL A 16 -3.65 -1.55 5.60
CA VAL A 16 -4.91 -0.96 5.15
C VAL A 16 -4.68 0.12 4.10
N ILE A 17 -3.70 1.01 4.30
CA ILE A 17 -3.35 2.06 3.34
C ILE A 17 -2.84 1.46 2.02
N VAL A 18 -1.94 0.48 2.09
CA VAL A 18 -1.39 -0.18 0.88
C VAL A 18 -2.51 -0.88 0.10
N LEU A 19 -3.40 -1.61 0.80
CA LEU A 19 -4.56 -2.26 0.19
C LEU A 19 -5.50 -1.24 -0.44
N PHE A 20 -5.80 -0.14 0.26
CA PHE A 20 -6.63 0.92 -0.29
C PHE A 20 -6.05 1.47 -1.58
N CYS A 21 -4.75 1.79 -1.63
CA CYS A 21 -4.09 2.27 -2.84
C CYS A 21 -4.08 1.25 -3.99
N ALA A 22 -4.00 -0.05 -3.69
CA ALA A 22 -4.03 -1.11 -4.69
C ALA A 22 -5.43 -1.37 -5.25
N LEU A 23 -6.45 -1.30 -4.40
CA LEU A 23 -7.85 -1.60 -4.74
C LEU A 23 -8.59 -0.39 -5.31
N TYR A 24 -8.12 0.82 -5.03
CA TYR A 24 -8.70 2.03 -5.57
C TYR A 24 -8.33 2.19 -7.05
N GLN A 25 -9.20 1.66 -7.91
CA GLN A 25 -9.06 1.69 -9.36
C GLN A 25 -9.85 2.85 -9.95
N VAL A 26 -9.26 3.51 -10.96
CA VAL A 26 -9.92 4.51 -11.78
C VAL A 26 -9.89 4.06 -13.23
N GLY A 27 -10.97 4.37 -13.95
CA GLY A 27 -11.03 4.23 -15.40
C GLY A 27 -10.53 5.52 -16.07
N SER A 28 -9.70 5.37 -17.08
CA SER A 28 -9.36 6.46 -18.01
C SER A 28 -9.71 6.02 -19.42
N CYS A 29 -10.56 6.78 -20.09
CA CYS A 29 -10.88 6.57 -21.49
C CYS A 29 -10.05 7.52 -22.35
N ALA A 30 -9.32 6.94 -23.30
CA ALA A 30 -8.70 7.69 -24.37
C ALA A 30 -9.72 7.78 -25.51
N ASP A 31 -10.35 8.95 -25.65
CA ASP A 31 -11.26 9.20 -26.77
C ASP A 31 -10.45 9.32 -28.05
N ALA A 32 -10.75 8.47 -29.03
CA ALA A 32 -10.18 8.56 -30.36
C ALA A 32 -10.77 9.78 -31.08
N VAL A 33 -9.95 10.48 -31.87
CA VAL A 33 -10.45 11.56 -32.74
C VAL A 33 -11.43 10.94 -33.76
N ARG A 34 -12.47 11.69 -34.11
CA ARG A 34 -13.55 11.21 -34.98
C ARG A 34 -12.99 10.79 -36.35
N GLY A 35 -12.85 9.48 -36.56
CA GLY A 35 -12.30 8.89 -37.80
C GLY A 35 -11.03 8.04 -37.62
N ASP A 36 -10.32 8.13 -36.49
CA ASP A 36 -9.02 7.44 -36.26
C ASP A 36 -9.09 6.24 -35.29
N GLY A 37 -10.22 5.52 -35.25
CA GLY A 37 -10.34 4.24 -34.55
C GLY A 37 -11.32 4.24 -33.36
N GLU A 38 -11.27 3.15 -32.57
CA GLU A 38 -12.15 2.94 -31.41
C GLU A 38 -11.57 3.60 -30.15
N SER A 39 -12.44 4.21 -29.35
CA SER A 39 -12.11 4.71 -28.02
C SER A 39 -11.69 3.56 -27.10
N VAL A 40 -10.54 3.67 -26.44
CA VAL A 40 -10.03 2.63 -25.54
C VAL A 40 -10.14 3.10 -24.10
N CYS A 41 -10.90 2.36 -23.29
CA CYS A 41 -10.95 2.57 -21.85
C CYS A 41 -10.01 1.60 -21.15
N THR A 42 -9.15 2.15 -20.28
CA THR A 42 -8.23 1.37 -19.46
C THR A 42 -8.58 1.57 -17.99
N SER A 43 -8.55 0.49 -17.22
CA SER A 43 -8.71 0.52 -15.77
C SER A 43 -7.34 0.35 -15.13
N GLY A 44 -6.97 1.23 -14.20
CA GLY A 44 -5.70 1.17 -13.51
C GLY A 44 -5.82 1.64 -12.06
N PRO A 45 -4.81 1.37 -11.21
CA PRO A 45 -4.77 1.95 -9.88
C PRO A 45 -4.74 3.48 -9.99
N ALA A 46 -5.51 4.17 -9.15
CA ALA A 46 -5.64 5.63 -9.19
C ALA A 46 -4.31 6.37 -9.02
N VAL A 47 -3.41 5.78 -8.24
CA VAL A 47 -2.06 6.29 -8.00
C VAL A 47 -1.10 5.99 -9.18
N GLY A 48 -1.51 5.18 -10.14
CA GLY A 48 -0.66 4.67 -11.21
C GLY A 48 0.21 3.49 -10.77
N VAL A 49 0.52 2.59 -11.71
CA VAL A 49 1.34 1.40 -11.47
C VAL A 49 2.72 1.70 -10.85
N PRO A 50 3.51 2.69 -11.34
CA PRO A 50 4.83 2.95 -10.75
C PRO A 50 4.76 3.49 -9.31
N ALA A 51 3.78 4.34 -9.01
CA ALA A 51 3.60 4.83 -7.64
C ALA A 51 3.10 3.72 -6.71
N LEU A 52 2.25 2.82 -7.20
CA LEU A 52 1.80 1.65 -6.44
C LEU A 52 2.97 0.79 -5.99
N TRP A 53 3.94 0.50 -6.86
CA TRP A 53 5.14 -0.24 -6.49
C TRP A 53 5.96 0.46 -5.40
N SER A 54 6.06 1.78 -5.48
CA SER A 54 6.76 2.57 -4.45
C SER A 54 6.05 2.49 -3.10
N ILE A 55 4.72 2.59 -3.08
CA ILE A 55 3.89 2.44 -1.87
C ILE A 55 4.06 1.04 -1.26
N VAL A 56 4.08 -0.02 -2.10
CA VAL A 56 4.28 -1.40 -1.65
C VAL A 56 5.65 -1.57 -1.00
N VAL A 57 6.73 -1.05 -1.62
CA VAL A 57 8.10 -1.16 -1.07
C VAL A 57 8.21 -0.43 0.27
N VAL A 58 7.69 0.80 0.35
CA VAL A 58 7.69 1.58 1.60
C VAL A 58 6.86 0.87 2.67
N GLY A 59 5.66 0.42 2.34
CA GLY A 59 4.78 -0.33 3.25
C GLY A 59 5.43 -1.60 3.78
N ALA A 60 6.08 -2.38 2.92
CA ALA A 60 6.81 -3.59 3.30
C ALA A 60 7.95 -3.27 4.29
N SER A 61 8.70 -2.19 4.04
CA SER A 61 9.78 -1.77 4.94
C SER A 61 9.27 -1.37 6.34
N VAL A 62 8.14 -0.65 6.41
CA VAL A 62 7.52 -0.25 7.67
C VAL A 62 7.03 -1.47 8.45
N VAL A 63 6.38 -2.43 7.77
CA VAL A 63 5.94 -3.68 8.40
C VAL A 63 7.12 -4.49 8.92
N ALA A 64 8.21 -4.61 8.16
CA ALA A 64 9.42 -5.30 8.60
C ALA A 64 10.02 -4.67 9.87
N VAL A 65 10.10 -3.33 9.91
CA VAL A 65 10.56 -2.59 11.10
C VAL A 65 9.63 -2.79 12.29
N ALA A 66 8.31 -2.77 12.07
CA ALA A 66 7.33 -2.99 13.12
C ALA A 66 7.46 -4.40 13.72
N ILE A 67 7.59 -5.43 12.88
CA ILE A 67 7.83 -6.82 13.32
C ILE A 67 9.13 -6.91 14.12
N TRP A 68 10.21 -6.29 13.64
CA TRP A 68 11.49 -6.26 14.34
C TRP A 68 11.35 -5.66 15.75
N GLN A 69 10.62 -4.54 15.88
CA GLN A 69 10.42 -3.88 17.17
C GLN A 69 9.51 -4.68 18.11
N ILE A 70 8.52 -5.39 17.58
CA ILE A 70 7.70 -6.34 18.34
C ILE A 70 8.61 -7.42 18.93
N ILE A 71 9.40 -8.10 18.10
CA ILE A 71 10.31 -9.17 18.53
C ILE A 71 11.31 -8.64 19.57
N ARG A 72 11.92 -7.48 19.31
CA ARG A 72 12.90 -6.87 20.22
C ARG A 72 12.28 -6.55 21.58
N ASN A 73 11.08 -6.00 21.61
CA ASN A 73 10.41 -5.67 22.86
C ASN A 73 9.97 -6.92 23.62
N THR A 74 9.40 -7.93 22.94
CA THR A 74 9.04 -9.20 23.57
C THR A 74 10.25 -9.91 24.18
N ARG A 75 11.40 -9.92 23.48
CA ARG A 75 12.65 -10.49 24.02
C ARG A 75 13.20 -9.75 25.23
N ARG A 76 12.97 -8.44 25.32
CA ARG A 76 13.40 -7.63 26.49
C ARG A 76 12.52 -7.84 27.70
N THR A 77 11.23 -8.14 27.51
CA THR A 77 10.30 -8.42 28.60
C THR A 77 10.51 -9.80 29.23
N HIS A 78 11.09 -10.75 28.47
CA HIS A 78 11.39 -12.11 28.96
C HIS A 78 12.76 -12.26 29.64
N ARG A 79 13.56 -11.19 29.73
CA ARG A 79 14.80 -11.13 30.52
C ARG A 79 14.54 -10.35 31.80
#